data_AF-A0A9C9DBQ0-F1
#
_entry.id   AF-A0A9C9DBQ0-F1
#
_cell.length_a   1.000
_cell.length_b   1.000
_cell.length_c   1.000
_cell.angle_alpha   90.00
_cell.angle_beta   90.00
_cell.angle_gamma   90.00
#
_symmetry.space_group_name_H-M   'P 1'
#
loop_
_entity.id
_entity.type
_entity.pdbx_description
1 polymer ?
#
loop_
_entity_poly.entity_id
_entity_poly.type
_entity_poly.pdbx_seq_one_letter_code
_entity_poly.pdbx_strand_id
1 'polypeptide(L)'
;MTLMDKPDFKIHTLDAKADPRPTTPEQEERAVRYVALPDYVPAGYPDEDSIDLLALWRVLVAYRRLLLGVFLLGMLLAAGVAFLSTPVYRAELVMAPANEKEGGKLSVLAGQFGGLASLAGVNLGSGGNNVDKVLATLKSRAFLVPFLREEKIPALYAKSASGEAPSLLEVYENFAEDVLAIRKDSKTGLVNLAVEWPDPALAARWANALVTQLNEHQRKAAIQQAQQSIDYLNQQLDKTTVVDMQQVIYRLIESQSKVIMLANVKQEYAMQVVDPAMAPEKPVRPQRTLILVLGLVLSIMLGVFVAFLLHGLKNFRQQMHRMQ
;
A
#
# COMPACT_ATOMS: atom_id res chain seq x y z
N MET A 1 41.76 19.00 -19.17
CA MET A 1 41.54 20.09 -20.14
C MET A 1 40.40 20.94 -19.61
N THR A 2 40.67 22.24 -19.51
CA THR A 2 39.77 23.34 -19.09
C THR A 2 39.53 23.49 -17.58
N LEU A 3 40.48 24.23 -16.98
CA LEU A 3 40.36 25.05 -15.78
C LEU A 3 39.35 26.18 -16.01
N MET A 4 38.56 26.53 -14.99
CA MET A 4 37.71 27.71 -15.00
C MET A 4 38.07 28.63 -13.82
N ASP A 5 38.96 29.57 -14.16
CA ASP A 5 38.96 31.00 -13.84
C ASP A 5 38.41 31.49 -12.48
N LYS A 6 39.32 32.02 -11.65
CA LYS A 6 39.04 32.89 -10.49
C LYS A 6 39.59 34.28 -10.80
N PRO A 7 38.84 35.37 -10.59
CA PRO A 7 39.28 36.70 -11.01
C PRO A 7 40.33 37.33 -10.07
N ASP A 8 41.32 37.94 -10.73
CA ASP A 8 42.42 38.75 -10.20
C ASP A 8 41.96 40.00 -9.44
N PHE A 9 42.54 40.23 -8.25
CA PHE A 9 42.46 41.53 -7.58
C PHE A 9 43.83 42.21 -7.63
N LYS A 10 43.94 43.23 -8.48
CA LYS A 10 45.13 44.08 -8.65
C LYS A 10 45.28 45.06 -7.49
N ILE A 11 46.41 44.98 -6.80
CA ILE A 11 46.91 45.98 -5.86
C ILE A 11 47.50 47.15 -6.66
N HIS A 12 46.83 48.29 -6.65
CA HIS A 12 47.40 49.55 -7.13
C HIS A 12 48.19 50.20 -5.99
N THR A 13 49.52 50.11 -6.10
CA THR A 13 50.48 50.98 -5.43
C THR A 13 50.26 52.41 -5.92
N LEU A 14 49.92 53.33 -5.02
CA LEU A 14 50.05 54.76 -5.28
C LEU A 14 51.10 55.34 -4.35
N ASP A 15 52.19 55.71 -5.00
CA ASP A 15 53.37 56.39 -4.49
C ASP A 15 53.01 57.65 -3.70
N ALA A 16 53.68 57.76 -2.56
CA ALA A 16 53.78 58.98 -1.80
C ALA A 16 54.51 60.06 -2.63
N LYS A 17 53.83 61.16 -2.93
CA LYS A 17 54.49 62.43 -3.24
C LYS A 17 53.79 63.58 -2.52
N ALA A 18 54.55 64.13 -1.57
CA ALA A 18 54.20 65.26 -0.73
C ALA A 18 53.83 66.51 -1.55
N ASP A 19 52.72 67.15 -1.18
CA ASP A 19 52.49 68.58 -1.41
C ASP A 19 52.78 69.32 -0.09
N PRO A 20 53.80 70.19 -0.02
CA PRO A 20 54.18 70.87 1.20
C PRO A 20 53.33 72.15 1.35
N ARG A 21 52.38 72.15 2.29
CA ARG A 21 51.90 73.43 2.85
C ARG A 21 52.73 73.78 4.09
N PRO A 22 53.55 74.84 4.04
CA PRO A 22 54.39 75.23 5.15
C PRO A 22 53.56 75.88 6.27
N THR A 23 53.69 75.27 7.45
CA THR A 23 54.09 75.89 8.74
C THR A 23 53.57 77.29 9.05
N THR A 24 52.81 77.45 10.14
CA THR A 24 53.22 78.21 11.34
C THR A 24 52.24 77.97 12.51
N PRO A 25 52.61 78.25 13.78
CA PRO A 25 52.65 77.20 14.79
C PRO A 25 51.96 77.58 16.12
N GLU A 26 51.01 76.79 16.59
CA GLU A 26 50.57 76.84 17.99
C GLU A 26 50.40 75.40 18.46
N GLN A 27 51.45 74.83 19.08
CA GLN A 27 51.57 74.72 20.53
C GLN A 27 50.39 73.98 21.16
N GLU A 28 50.57 72.69 21.45
CA GLU A 28 50.28 72.17 22.79
C GLU A 28 50.98 70.82 22.99
N GLU A 29 52.05 70.89 23.77
CA GLU A 29 52.78 69.79 24.37
C GLU A 29 51.85 69.14 25.42
N ARG A 30 51.29 67.96 25.15
CA ARG A 30 50.60 67.15 26.17
C ARG A 30 51.33 65.82 26.36
N ALA A 31 52.01 65.73 27.50
CA ALA A 31 52.64 64.52 28.01
C ALA A 31 51.64 63.35 28.04
N VAL A 32 51.94 62.27 27.31
CA VAL A 32 51.14 61.05 27.29
C VAL A 32 51.41 60.28 28.58
N ARG A 33 50.43 60.30 29.50
CA ARG A 33 50.44 59.51 30.72
C ARG A 33 50.00 58.08 30.37
N TYR A 34 50.90 57.11 30.45
CA TYR A 34 50.54 55.69 30.35
C TYR A 34 49.65 55.31 31.55
N VAL A 35 48.35 55.14 31.30
CA VAL A 35 47.41 54.56 32.26
C VAL A 35 47.49 53.04 32.07
N ALA A 36 47.93 52.30 33.09
CA ALA A 36 47.82 50.85 33.09
C ALA A 36 46.33 50.48 33.00
N LEU A 37 45.95 49.73 31.97
CA LEU A 37 44.58 49.22 31.83
C LEU A 37 44.29 48.29 33.01
N PRO A 38 43.13 48.42 33.68
CA PRO A 38 42.74 47.46 34.72
C PRO A 38 42.61 46.07 34.10
N ASP A 39 42.99 45.03 34.85
CA ASP A 39 42.97 43.63 34.43
C ASP A 39 41.68 43.31 33.68
N TYR A 40 41.81 43.03 32.38
CA TYR A 40 40.69 42.59 31.55
C TYR A 40 40.31 41.18 31.98
N VAL A 41 39.35 41.09 32.90
CA VAL A 41 38.59 39.86 33.12
C VAL A 41 37.55 39.83 32.00
N PRO A 42 37.63 38.91 31.02
CA PRO A 42 36.59 38.81 30.03
C PRO A 42 35.28 38.56 30.77
N ALA A 43 34.30 39.45 30.59
CA ALA A 43 32.93 39.19 30.98
C ALA A 43 32.56 37.84 30.34
N GLY A 44 32.22 36.85 31.16
CA GLY A 44 31.83 35.53 30.68
C GLY A 44 30.80 35.71 29.55
N TYR A 45 31.03 35.02 28.43
CA TYR A 45 30.02 34.92 27.40
C TYR A 45 28.71 34.54 28.10
N PRO A 46 27.60 35.30 27.92
CA PRO A 46 26.31 34.78 28.32
C PRO A 46 26.15 33.45 27.58
N ASP A 47 25.89 32.36 28.29
CA ASP A 47 25.59 31.06 27.70
C ASP A 47 24.30 31.22 26.85
N GLU A 48 24.44 31.68 25.61
CA GLU A 48 23.31 32.09 24.76
C GLU A 48 22.56 30.92 24.10
N ASP A 49 23.02 29.67 24.25
CA ASP A 49 22.48 28.52 23.50
C ASP A 49 22.01 27.32 24.37
N SER A 50 21.79 27.48 25.68
CA SER A 50 21.18 26.41 26.47
C SER A 50 19.66 26.52 26.47
N ILE A 51 18.96 25.57 25.83
CA ILE A 51 17.50 25.45 25.94
C ILE A 51 17.15 25.17 27.39
N ASP A 52 16.62 26.18 28.09
CA ASP A 52 16.20 26.09 29.47
C ASP A 52 14.99 25.16 29.62
N LEU A 53 15.23 23.90 30.00
CA LEU A 53 14.17 22.90 30.20
C LEU A 53 13.14 23.33 31.24
N LEU A 54 13.58 24.07 32.27
CA LEU A 54 12.71 24.63 33.30
C LEU A 54 11.79 25.73 32.75
N ALA A 55 12.24 26.51 31.76
CA ALA A 55 11.40 27.52 31.11
C ALA A 55 10.29 26.85 30.30
N LEU A 56 10.61 25.79 29.54
CA LEU A 56 9.62 24.99 28.81
C LEU A 56 8.54 24.42 29.74
N TRP A 57 8.95 23.87 30.90
CA TRP A 57 8.01 23.34 31.90
C TRP A 57 7.05 24.41 32.45
N ARG A 58 7.55 25.61 32.75
CA ARG A 58 6.69 26.71 33.24
C ARG A 58 5.64 27.11 32.19
N VAL A 59 6.01 27.12 30.91
CA VAL A 59 5.04 27.37 29.82
C VAL A 59 3.94 26.31 29.86
N LEU A 60 4.30 25.03 29.92
CA LEU A 60 3.29 23.95 29.99
C LEU A 60 2.36 24.08 31.20
N VAL A 61 2.89 24.39 32.39
CA VAL A 61 2.08 24.60 33.60
C VAL A 61 1.19 25.83 33.48
N ALA A 62 1.67 26.91 32.88
CA ALA A 62 0.89 28.13 32.65
C ALA A 62 -0.33 27.88 31.75
N TYR A 63 -0.19 27.01 30.75
CA TYR A 63 -1.25 26.64 29.81
C TYR A 63 -1.97 25.33 30.16
N ARG A 64 -1.86 24.83 31.41
CA ARG A 64 -2.44 23.52 31.84
C ARG A 64 -3.94 23.33 31.53
N ARG A 65 -4.75 24.41 31.59
CA ARG A 65 -6.18 24.35 31.25
C ARG A 65 -6.41 24.17 29.75
N LEU A 66 -5.57 24.79 28.92
CA LEU A 66 -5.59 24.61 27.48
C LEU A 66 -5.16 23.19 27.11
N LEU A 67 -4.07 22.70 27.71
CA LEU A 67 -3.59 21.33 27.50
C LEU A 67 -4.68 20.30 27.85
N LEU A 68 -5.34 20.46 29.00
CA LEU A 68 -6.44 19.58 29.39
C LEU A 68 -7.63 19.67 28.43
N GLY A 69 -8.00 20.88 27.98
CA GLY A 69 -9.09 21.08 27.03
C GLY A 69 -8.84 20.43 25.68
N VAL A 70 -7.65 20.64 25.10
CA VAL A 70 -7.26 20.02 23.81
C VAL A 70 -7.17 18.50 23.94
N PHE A 71 -6.61 18.01 25.04
CA PHE A 71 -6.56 16.58 25.35
C PHE A 71 -7.96 15.95 25.39
N LEU A 72 -8.87 16.53 26.18
CA LEU A 72 -10.23 16.00 26.33
C LEU A 72 -11.01 16.06 25.02
N LEU A 73 -10.90 17.17 24.28
CA LEU A 73 -11.56 17.32 22.98
C LEU A 73 -11.05 16.29 21.97
N GLY A 74 -9.73 16.15 21.83
CA GLY A 74 -9.16 15.22 20.87
C GLY A 74 -9.39 13.75 21.26
N MET A 75 -9.43 13.43 22.55
CA MET A 75 -9.84 12.10 23.02
C MET A 75 -11.32 11.82 22.73
N LEU A 76 -12.20 12.80 22.91
CA LEU A 76 -13.62 12.67 22.58
C LEU A 76 -13.84 12.47 21.08
N LEU A 77 -13.12 13.22 20.23
CA LEU A 77 -13.16 13.05 18.78
C LEU A 77 -12.64 11.67 18.35
N ALA A 78 -11.50 11.23 18.91
CA ALA A 78 -10.94 9.91 18.62
C ALA A 78 -11.88 8.76 19.03
N ALA A 79 -12.52 8.89 20.19
CA ALA A 79 -13.56 7.94 20.63
C ALA A 79 -14.78 7.98 19.70
N GLY A 80 -15.23 9.17 19.32
CA GLY A 80 -16.32 9.34 18.34
C GLY A 80 -16.04 8.58 17.05
N VAL A 81 -14.85 8.77 16.47
CA VAL A 81 -14.44 8.03 15.26
C VAL A 81 -14.38 6.51 15.53
N ALA A 82 -13.74 6.07 16.61
CA ALA A 82 -13.54 4.65 16.89
C ALA A 82 -14.84 3.86 17.12
N PHE A 83 -15.86 4.47 17.72
CA PHE A 83 -17.12 3.82 18.08
C PHE A 83 -18.25 4.05 17.08
N LEU A 84 -18.21 5.14 16.30
CA LEU A 84 -19.23 5.42 15.28
C LEU A 84 -18.93 4.75 13.93
N SER A 85 -17.66 4.46 13.65
CA SER A 85 -17.26 3.71 12.45
C SER A 85 -17.81 2.28 12.46
N THR A 86 -18.30 1.84 11.31
CA THR A 86 -18.86 0.49 11.12
C THR A 86 -17.78 -0.59 11.33
N PRO A 87 -18.04 -1.62 12.15
CA PRO A 87 -17.12 -2.73 12.29
C PRO A 87 -17.08 -3.53 10.99
N VAL A 88 -15.88 -3.86 10.53
CA VAL A 88 -15.64 -4.68 9.34
C VAL A 88 -14.98 -5.98 9.77
N TYR A 89 -15.51 -7.08 9.27
CA TYR A 89 -15.09 -8.44 9.56
C TYR A 89 -14.36 -9.02 8.35
N ARG A 90 -13.35 -9.85 8.59
CA ARG A 90 -12.51 -10.43 7.54
C ARG A 90 -12.60 -11.94 7.59
N ALA A 91 -13.18 -12.53 6.56
CA ALA A 91 -13.20 -13.98 6.37
C ALA A 91 -12.11 -14.36 5.37
N GLU A 92 -11.29 -15.35 5.71
CA GLU A 92 -10.17 -15.81 4.88
C GLU A 92 -10.39 -17.26 4.45
N LEU A 93 -10.02 -17.57 3.21
CA LEU A 93 -9.97 -18.91 2.64
C LEU A 93 -8.57 -19.15 2.09
N VAL A 94 -8.03 -20.34 2.37
CA VAL A 94 -6.74 -20.78 1.82
C VAL A 94 -6.97 -21.84 0.76
N MET A 95 -6.35 -21.66 -0.41
CA MET A 95 -6.45 -22.58 -1.53
C MET A 95 -5.09 -22.89 -2.16
N ALA A 96 -4.96 -24.10 -2.70
CA ALA A 96 -3.79 -24.58 -3.43
C ALA A 96 -4.13 -24.77 -4.91
N PRO A 97 -3.18 -24.61 -5.84
CA PRO A 97 -3.42 -24.93 -7.24
C PRO A 97 -3.73 -26.43 -7.41
N ALA A 98 -4.82 -26.77 -8.09
CA ALA A 98 -5.23 -28.17 -8.27
C ALA A 98 -4.23 -29.01 -9.10
N ASN A 99 -3.29 -28.35 -9.77
CA ASN A 99 -2.25 -28.95 -10.61
C ASN A 99 -0.87 -28.98 -9.95
N GLU A 100 -0.73 -28.55 -8.69
CA GLU A 100 0.54 -28.65 -7.97
C GLU A 100 0.74 -30.01 -7.31
N LYS A 101 1.77 -30.73 -7.80
CA LYS A 101 2.53 -31.80 -7.14
C LYS A 101 1.74 -33.03 -6.64
N GLU A 102 1.19 -33.80 -7.57
CA GLU A 102 1.34 -35.26 -7.54
C GLU A 102 2.58 -35.66 -8.38
N GLY A 103 3.75 -35.21 -7.93
CA GLY A 103 5.04 -35.49 -8.55
C GLY A 103 5.56 -36.86 -8.14
N GLY A 104 5.60 -37.82 -9.06
CA GLY A 104 6.33 -39.08 -8.85
C GLY A 104 6.41 -39.99 -10.06
N LYS A 105 5.30 -40.19 -10.79
CA LYS A 105 5.27 -41.06 -11.99
C LYS A 105 4.68 -40.40 -13.24
N LEU A 106 3.75 -39.47 -13.07
CA LEU A 106 3.07 -38.82 -14.20
C LEU A 106 3.87 -37.63 -14.77
N SER A 107 4.69 -36.97 -13.94
CA SER A 107 5.58 -35.86 -14.35
C SER A 107 6.71 -36.31 -15.28
N VAL A 108 7.18 -37.56 -15.15
CA VAL A 108 8.18 -38.16 -16.06
C VAL A 108 7.58 -38.45 -17.44
N LEU A 109 6.33 -38.92 -17.49
CA LEU A 109 5.60 -39.12 -18.75
C LEU A 109 5.25 -37.76 -19.39
N ALA A 110 4.82 -36.78 -18.60
CA ALA A 110 4.57 -35.41 -19.07
C ALA A 110 5.84 -34.72 -19.57
N GLY A 111 7.03 -35.06 -19.06
CA GLY A 111 8.31 -34.57 -19.60
C GLY A 111 8.62 -35.11 -21.00
N GLN A 112 8.28 -36.37 -21.29
CA GLN A 112 8.47 -37.00 -22.62
C GLN A 112 7.46 -36.51 -23.66
N PHE A 113 6.22 -36.19 -23.27
CA PHE A 113 5.20 -35.64 -24.17
C PHE A 113 5.13 -34.10 -24.17
N GLY A 114 5.70 -33.45 -23.15
CA GLY A 114 5.66 -32.00 -22.93
C GLY A 114 6.39 -31.21 -24.01
N GLY A 115 7.47 -31.76 -24.57
CA GLY A 115 8.19 -31.13 -25.68
C GLY A 115 7.38 -31.03 -26.99
N LEU A 116 6.42 -31.94 -27.20
CA LEU A 116 5.50 -31.89 -28.35
C LEU A 116 4.25 -31.05 -28.05
N ALA A 117 3.77 -31.05 -26.80
CA ALA A 117 2.65 -30.22 -26.36
C ALA A 117 2.99 -28.72 -26.38
N SER A 118 4.24 -28.34 -26.04
CA SER A 118 4.70 -26.96 -26.14
C SER A 118 4.76 -26.45 -27.59
N LEU A 119 5.07 -27.32 -28.56
CA LEU A 119 5.06 -26.98 -30.00
C LEU A 119 3.63 -26.79 -30.54
N ALA A 120 2.64 -27.46 -29.93
CA ALA A 120 1.22 -27.29 -30.23
C ALA A 120 0.56 -26.11 -29.46
N GLY A 121 1.35 -25.31 -28.73
CA GLY A 121 0.85 -24.14 -27.97
C GLY A 121 0.19 -24.50 -26.62
N VAL A 122 0.25 -25.76 -26.19
CA VAL A 122 -0.35 -26.23 -24.94
C VAL A 122 0.74 -26.27 -23.86
N ASN A 123 0.90 -25.17 -23.12
CA ASN A 123 1.90 -25.04 -22.07
C ASN A 123 1.44 -25.72 -20.76
N LEU A 124 1.77 -27.01 -20.60
CA LEU A 124 1.50 -27.81 -19.40
C LEU A 124 2.59 -27.70 -18.31
N GLY A 125 3.61 -26.84 -18.48
CA GLY A 125 4.88 -26.93 -17.75
C GLY A 125 5.37 -25.70 -16.97
N SER A 126 4.58 -24.64 -16.77
CA SER A 126 4.98 -23.50 -15.92
C SER A 126 3.95 -23.23 -14.84
N GLY A 127 4.16 -23.83 -13.66
CA GLY A 127 3.26 -23.72 -12.50
C GLY A 127 3.07 -22.28 -11.99
N GLY A 128 3.99 -21.36 -12.29
CA GLY A 128 3.85 -19.94 -11.94
C GLY A 128 2.77 -19.22 -12.75
N ASN A 129 2.85 -19.32 -14.08
CA ASN A 129 2.02 -18.52 -14.99
C ASN A 129 0.55 -18.94 -14.98
N ASN A 130 0.27 -20.21 -14.69
CA ASN A 130 -1.11 -20.71 -14.67
C ASN A 130 -1.87 -20.23 -13.44
N VAL A 131 -1.24 -20.21 -12.26
CA VAL A 131 -1.86 -19.65 -11.05
C VAL A 131 -2.12 -18.17 -11.24
N ASP A 132 -1.14 -17.42 -11.74
CA ASP A 132 -1.28 -15.97 -11.94
C ASP A 132 -2.40 -15.63 -12.94
N LYS A 133 -2.58 -16.45 -14.00
CA LYS A 133 -3.71 -16.35 -14.93
C LYS A 133 -5.06 -16.62 -14.26
N VAL A 134 -5.14 -17.63 -13.38
CA VAL A 134 -6.34 -17.94 -12.61
C VAL A 134 -6.67 -16.78 -11.66
N LEU A 135 -5.67 -16.22 -10.96
CA LEU A 135 -5.87 -15.06 -10.09
C LEU A 135 -6.27 -13.80 -10.87
N ALA A 136 -5.71 -13.59 -12.06
CA ALA A 136 -6.11 -12.50 -12.95
C ALA A 136 -7.57 -12.66 -13.43
N THR A 137 -8.00 -13.90 -13.68
CA THR A 137 -9.40 -14.21 -14.04
C THR A 137 -10.33 -13.91 -12.88
N LEU A 138 -9.97 -14.32 -11.66
CA LEU A 138 -10.72 -14.06 -10.43
C LEU A 138 -10.90 -12.55 -10.16
N LYS A 139 -9.92 -11.72 -10.53
CA LYS A 139 -9.99 -10.24 -10.44
C LYS A 139 -10.66 -9.57 -11.64
N SER A 140 -10.95 -10.31 -12.71
CA SER A 140 -11.45 -9.70 -13.94
C SER A 140 -12.91 -9.24 -13.81
N ARG A 141 -13.25 -8.16 -14.50
CA ARG A 141 -14.66 -7.69 -14.63
C ARG A 141 -15.57 -8.78 -15.21
N ALA A 142 -15.07 -9.55 -16.17
CA ALA A 142 -15.83 -10.63 -16.81
C ALA A 142 -16.27 -11.72 -15.82
N PHE A 143 -15.49 -11.94 -14.75
CA PHE A 143 -15.82 -12.89 -13.69
C PHE A 143 -16.59 -12.22 -12.53
N LEU A 144 -16.09 -11.11 -12.00
CA LEU A 144 -16.66 -10.48 -10.80
C LEU A 144 -18.03 -9.85 -11.06
N VAL A 145 -18.27 -9.25 -12.23
CA VAL A 145 -19.56 -8.58 -12.49
C VAL A 145 -20.75 -9.56 -12.45
N PRO A 146 -20.67 -10.74 -13.10
CA PRO A 146 -21.68 -11.79 -12.92
C PRO A 146 -21.85 -12.23 -11.47
N PHE A 147 -20.75 -12.46 -10.74
CA PHE A 147 -20.78 -12.83 -9.32
C PHE A 147 -21.51 -11.78 -8.47
N LEU A 148 -21.17 -10.49 -8.64
CA LEU A 148 -21.80 -9.38 -7.92
C LEU A 148 -23.31 -9.32 -8.17
N ARG A 149 -23.74 -9.61 -9.40
CA ARG A 149 -25.16 -9.63 -9.77
C ARG A 149 -25.88 -10.82 -9.15
N GLU A 150 -25.27 -12.00 -9.18
CA GLU A 150 -25.85 -13.23 -8.64
C GLU A 150 -26.00 -13.15 -7.11
N GLU A 151 -24.99 -12.65 -6.41
CA GLU A 151 -25.01 -12.43 -4.96
C GLU A 151 -25.77 -11.15 -4.56
N LYS A 152 -26.34 -10.41 -5.53
CA LYS A 152 -27.15 -9.20 -5.32
C LYS A 152 -26.43 -8.12 -4.50
N ILE A 153 -25.11 -8.05 -4.61
CA ILE A 153 -24.25 -7.12 -3.85
C ILE A 153 -24.63 -5.65 -4.10
N PRO A 154 -24.95 -5.19 -5.32
CA PRO A 154 -25.36 -3.80 -5.54
C PRO A 154 -26.53 -3.33 -4.66
N ALA A 155 -27.48 -4.22 -4.34
CA ALA A 155 -28.61 -3.88 -3.48
C ALA A 155 -28.19 -3.63 -2.02
N LEU A 156 -27.08 -4.22 -1.58
CA LEU A 156 -26.53 -4.02 -0.24
C LEU A 156 -25.87 -2.65 -0.10
N TYR A 157 -25.25 -2.14 -1.17
CA TYR A 157 -24.69 -0.79 -1.21
C TYR A 157 -25.78 0.30 -1.30
N ALA A 158 -26.86 0.07 -2.05
CA ALA A 158 -27.98 1.01 -2.18
C ALA A 158 -28.63 1.35 -0.81
N LYS A 159 -28.61 0.38 0.13
CA LYS A 159 -29.11 0.57 1.49
C LYS A 159 -28.22 1.49 2.34
N SER A 160 -26.99 1.79 1.91
CA SER A 160 -25.97 2.45 2.73
C SER A 160 -25.71 3.93 2.40
N ALA A 161 -26.00 4.42 1.19
CA ALA A 161 -25.42 5.70 0.73
C ALA A 161 -26.40 6.85 0.42
N SER A 162 -27.52 6.63 -0.28
CA SER A 162 -28.27 7.80 -0.81
C SER A 162 -29.67 7.53 -1.39
N GLY A 163 -30.18 6.30 -1.34
CA GLY A 163 -31.48 5.94 -1.92
C GLY A 163 -31.46 5.68 -3.43
N GLU A 164 -30.35 5.98 -4.11
CA GLU A 164 -30.08 5.56 -5.49
C GLU A 164 -29.05 4.43 -5.49
N ALA A 165 -29.29 3.40 -6.32
CA ALA A 165 -28.37 2.27 -6.40
C ALA A 165 -27.09 2.71 -7.14
N PRO A 166 -25.90 2.48 -6.58
CA PRO A 166 -24.65 2.82 -7.25
C PRO A 166 -24.53 2.09 -8.59
N SER A 167 -23.73 2.64 -9.49
CA SER A 167 -23.50 2.01 -10.78
C SER A 167 -22.82 0.65 -10.59
N LEU A 168 -23.08 -0.31 -11.48
CA LEU A 168 -22.46 -1.63 -11.40
C LEU A 168 -20.92 -1.57 -11.49
N LEU A 169 -20.41 -0.56 -12.20
CA LEU A 169 -18.97 -0.31 -12.30
C LEU A 169 -18.38 0.14 -10.96
N GLU A 170 -19.04 1.09 -10.30
CA GLU A 170 -18.65 1.58 -8.97
C GLU A 170 -18.70 0.45 -7.93
N VAL A 171 -19.74 -0.38 -7.94
CA VAL A 171 -19.81 -1.56 -7.06
C VAL A 171 -18.66 -2.52 -7.34
N TYR A 172 -18.31 -2.73 -8.61
CA TYR A 172 -17.15 -3.56 -8.96
C TYR A 172 -15.84 -2.96 -8.43
N GLU A 173 -15.61 -1.65 -8.59
CA GLU A 173 -14.39 -0.97 -8.13
C GLU A 173 -14.25 -1.06 -6.61
N ASN A 174 -15.30 -0.68 -5.88
CA ASN A 174 -15.34 -0.79 -4.42
C ASN A 174 -15.14 -2.24 -3.94
N PHE A 175 -15.76 -3.22 -4.61
CA PHE A 175 -15.59 -4.62 -4.23
C PHE A 175 -14.17 -5.13 -4.51
N ALA A 176 -13.59 -4.77 -5.65
CA ALA A 176 -12.26 -5.24 -6.04
C ALA A 176 -11.13 -4.58 -5.24
N GLU A 177 -11.31 -3.34 -4.79
CA GLU A 177 -10.30 -2.58 -4.06
C GLU A 177 -10.41 -2.73 -2.53
N ASP A 178 -11.63 -2.58 -1.99
CA ASP A 178 -11.83 -2.50 -0.54
C ASP A 178 -12.31 -3.80 0.10
N VAL A 179 -13.03 -4.64 -0.65
CA VAL A 179 -13.69 -5.85 -0.10
C VAL A 179 -12.87 -7.12 -0.37
N LEU A 180 -12.35 -7.29 -1.58
CA LEU A 180 -11.66 -8.52 -1.99
C LEU A 180 -10.13 -8.35 -1.96
N ALA A 181 -9.46 -9.13 -1.14
CA ALA A 181 -8.01 -9.20 -1.10
C ALA A 181 -7.53 -10.61 -1.48
N ILE A 182 -6.64 -10.72 -2.47
CA ILE A 182 -6.07 -11.99 -2.90
C ILE A 182 -4.54 -11.89 -2.81
N ARG A 183 -3.92 -12.81 -2.07
CA ARG A 183 -2.47 -12.87 -1.85
C ARG A 183 -1.95 -14.27 -2.14
N LYS A 184 -0.88 -14.36 -2.92
CA LYS A 184 -0.16 -15.60 -3.19
C LYS A 184 1.11 -15.63 -2.33
N ASP A 185 1.32 -16.73 -1.62
CA ASP A 185 2.57 -17.00 -0.92
C ASP A 185 3.58 -17.59 -1.92
N SER A 186 4.68 -16.88 -2.15
CA SER A 186 5.71 -17.29 -3.12
C SER A 186 6.54 -18.49 -2.68
N LYS A 187 6.55 -18.83 -1.38
CA LYS A 187 7.27 -19.99 -0.83
C LYS A 187 6.43 -21.25 -0.87
N THR A 188 5.16 -21.15 -0.48
CA THR A 188 4.26 -22.32 -0.38
C THR A 188 3.43 -22.54 -1.64
N GLY A 189 3.26 -21.53 -2.51
CA GLY A 189 2.37 -21.58 -3.66
C GLY A 189 0.88 -21.41 -3.30
N LEU A 190 0.56 -21.37 -2.00
CA LEU A 190 -0.79 -21.20 -1.50
C LEU A 190 -1.32 -19.79 -1.79
N VAL A 191 -2.62 -19.70 -2.00
CA VAL A 191 -3.33 -18.44 -2.22
C VAL A 191 -4.31 -18.23 -1.08
N ASN A 192 -4.20 -17.08 -0.42
CA ASN A 192 -5.16 -16.60 0.56
C ASN A 192 -6.11 -15.61 -0.12
N LEU A 193 -7.40 -15.92 -0.08
CA LEU A 193 -8.50 -15.06 -0.50
C LEU A 193 -9.22 -14.56 0.75
N ALA A 194 -9.25 -13.25 0.93
CA ALA A 194 -9.93 -12.60 2.04
C ALA A 194 -11.06 -11.71 1.51
N VAL A 195 -12.20 -11.75 2.21
CA VAL A 195 -13.34 -10.87 1.99
C VAL A 195 -13.58 -10.06 3.25
N GLU A 196 -13.59 -8.73 3.12
CA GLU A 196 -13.80 -7.79 4.21
C GLU A 196 -15.17 -7.14 4.10
N TRP A 197 -16.07 -7.44 5.03
CA TRP A 197 -17.45 -6.95 4.99
C TRP A 197 -18.05 -6.73 6.40
N PRO A 198 -19.01 -5.80 6.59
CA PRO A 198 -19.63 -5.58 7.89
C PRO A 198 -20.43 -6.76 8.45
N ASP A 199 -20.96 -7.64 7.60
CA ASP A 199 -21.62 -8.87 8.03
C ASP A 199 -20.64 -10.06 7.90
N PRO A 200 -20.24 -10.70 9.03
CA PRO A 200 -19.27 -11.79 9.04
C PRO A 200 -19.78 -13.06 8.31
N ALA A 201 -21.09 -13.31 8.32
CA ALA A 201 -21.66 -14.47 7.64
C ALA A 201 -21.63 -14.28 6.12
N LEU A 202 -21.93 -13.07 5.65
CA LEU A 202 -21.81 -12.73 4.22
C LEU A 202 -20.35 -12.75 3.75
N ALA A 203 -19.41 -12.24 4.55
CA ALA A 203 -17.99 -12.28 4.21
C ALA A 203 -17.51 -13.72 3.95
N ALA A 204 -17.82 -14.64 4.87
CA ALA A 204 -17.45 -16.05 4.74
C ALA A 204 -18.16 -16.73 3.56
N ARG A 205 -19.45 -16.45 3.37
CA ARG A 205 -20.22 -16.97 2.23
C ARG A 205 -19.60 -16.53 0.91
N TRP A 206 -19.30 -15.25 0.74
CA TRP A 206 -18.73 -14.71 -0.51
C TRP A 206 -17.35 -15.26 -0.79
N ALA A 207 -16.48 -15.39 0.23
CA ALA A 207 -15.16 -15.99 0.06
C ALA A 207 -15.26 -17.44 -0.49
N ASN A 208 -16.13 -18.27 0.10
CA ASN A 208 -16.37 -19.64 -0.37
C ASN A 208 -17.04 -19.67 -1.76
N ALA A 209 -18.03 -18.80 -1.99
CA ALA A 209 -18.77 -18.73 -3.25
C ALA A 209 -17.87 -18.30 -4.41
N LEU A 210 -16.97 -17.34 -4.21
CA LEU A 210 -16.01 -16.88 -5.22
C LEU A 210 -15.15 -18.04 -5.75
N VAL A 211 -14.61 -18.87 -4.86
CA VAL A 211 -13.78 -20.03 -5.26
C VAL A 211 -14.62 -21.10 -5.96
N THR A 212 -15.83 -21.34 -5.46
CA THR A 212 -16.78 -22.29 -6.07
C THR A 212 -17.12 -21.87 -7.50
N GLN A 213 -17.48 -20.60 -7.71
CA GLN A 213 -17.79 -20.07 -9.04
C GLN A 213 -16.57 -20.02 -9.94
N LEU A 214 -15.38 -19.70 -9.40
CA LEU A 214 -14.13 -19.74 -10.15
C LEU A 214 -13.87 -21.14 -10.71
N ASN A 215 -13.97 -22.17 -9.86
CA ASN A 215 -13.78 -23.54 -10.27
C ASN A 215 -14.80 -23.95 -11.35
N GLU A 216 -16.07 -23.64 -11.15
CA GLU A 216 -17.12 -23.95 -12.12
C GLU A 216 -16.92 -23.22 -13.46
N HIS A 217 -16.50 -21.96 -13.43
CA HIS A 217 -16.16 -21.18 -14.62
C HIS A 217 -15.00 -21.81 -15.39
N GLN A 218 -13.91 -22.17 -14.70
CA GLN A 218 -12.74 -22.80 -15.34
C GLN A 218 -13.08 -24.18 -15.91
N ARG A 219 -13.88 -24.96 -15.19
CA ARG A 219 -14.34 -26.28 -15.60
C ARG A 219 -15.19 -26.22 -16.87
N LYS A 220 -16.17 -25.32 -16.92
CA LYS A 220 -17.00 -25.08 -18.12
C LYS A 220 -16.17 -24.62 -19.31
N ALA A 221 -15.27 -23.65 -19.10
CA ALA A 221 -14.39 -23.15 -20.15
C ALA A 221 -13.48 -24.27 -20.71
N ALA A 222 -12.90 -25.11 -19.83
CA ALA A 222 -12.06 -26.23 -20.24
C ALA A 222 -12.84 -27.28 -21.06
N ILE A 223 -14.06 -27.63 -20.64
CA ILE A 223 -14.92 -28.56 -21.38
C ILE A 223 -15.27 -28.00 -22.76
N GLN A 224 -15.67 -26.72 -22.82
CA GLN A 224 -16.04 -26.07 -24.07
C GLN A 224 -14.86 -26.00 -25.03
N GLN A 225 -13.67 -25.61 -24.56
CA GLN A 225 -12.47 -25.55 -25.39
C GLN A 225 -12.04 -26.94 -25.89
N ALA A 226 -12.11 -27.97 -25.03
CA ALA A 226 -11.80 -29.34 -25.42
C ALA A 226 -12.81 -29.86 -26.47
N GLN A 227 -14.09 -29.56 -26.33
CA GLN A 227 -15.12 -29.95 -27.30
C GLN A 227 -14.86 -29.30 -28.66
N GLN A 228 -14.60 -27.99 -28.70
CA GLN A 228 -14.25 -27.28 -29.95
C GLN A 228 -13.01 -27.86 -30.62
N SER A 229 -12.03 -28.29 -29.82
CA SER A 229 -10.82 -28.94 -30.32
C SER A 229 -11.12 -30.32 -30.92
N ILE A 230 -11.96 -31.13 -30.27
CA ILE A 230 -12.41 -32.43 -30.78
C ILE A 230 -13.18 -32.25 -32.09
N ASP A 231 -14.09 -31.28 -32.16
CA ASP A 231 -14.88 -31.00 -33.36
C ASP A 231 -13.97 -30.65 -34.54
N TYR A 232 -12.95 -29.81 -34.32
CA TYR A 232 -11.94 -29.50 -35.33
C TYR A 232 -11.12 -30.74 -35.75
N LEU A 233 -10.69 -31.57 -34.80
CA LEU A 233 -9.90 -32.77 -35.06
C LEU A 233 -10.70 -33.81 -35.87
N ASN A 234 -11.98 -33.99 -35.57
CA ASN A 234 -12.88 -34.85 -36.36
C ASN A 234 -12.98 -34.35 -37.81
N GLN A 235 -13.13 -33.04 -38.03
CA GLN A 235 -13.15 -32.47 -39.39
C GLN A 235 -11.83 -32.68 -40.16
N GLN A 236 -10.69 -32.75 -39.47
CA GLN A 236 -9.39 -33.05 -40.10
C GLN A 236 -9.22 -34.54 -40.39
N LEU A 237 -9.78 -35.40 -39.54
CA LEU A 237 -9.78 -36.84 -39.71
C LEU A 237 -10.50 -37.24 -41.01
N ASP A 238 -11.65 -36.61 -41.29
CA ASP A 238 -12.44 -36.85 -42.51
C ASP A 238 -11.73 -36.43 -43.80
N LYS A 239 -10.77 -35.50 -43.70
CA LYS A 239 -10.01 -34.96 -44.85
C LYS A 239 -8.69 -35.68 -45.07
N THR A 240 -8.26 -36.51 -44.13
CA THR A 240 -6.95 -37.16 -44.14
C THR A 240 -7.11 -38.66 -44.40
N THR A 241 -6.43 -39.16 -45.43
CA THR A 241 -6.39 -40.60 -45.76
C THR A 241 -5.12 -41.30 -45.29
N VAL A 242 -4.12 -40.55 -44.81
CA VAL A 242 -2.84 -41.08 -44.33
C VAL A 242 -3.03 -41.67 -42.93
N VAL A 243 -2.88 -42.99 -42.80
CA VAL A 243 -3.11 -43.75 -41.55
C VAL A 243 -2.32 -43.18 -40.38
N ASP A 244 -1.04 -42.84 -40.58
CA ASP A 244 -0.20 -42.31 -39.50
C ASP A 244 -0.71 -40.97 -38.96
N MET A 245 -1.21 -40.09 -39.84
CA MET A 245 -1.80 -38.82 -39.44
C MET A 245 -3.13 -39.03 -38.70
N GLN A 246 -3.95 -39.98 -39.14
CA GLN A 246 -5.17 -40.36 -38.42
C GLN A 246 -4.86 -40.83 -36.99
N GLN A 247 -3.81 -41.64 -36.81
CA GLN A 247 -3.38 -42.10 -35.49
C GLN A 247 -2.98 -40.94 -34.57
N VAL A 248 -2.26 -39.93 -35.09
CA VAL A 248 -1.93 -38.73 -34.32
C VAL A 248 -3.20 -37.97 -33.92
N ILE A 249 -4.14 -37.80 -34.86
CA ILE A 249 -5.41 -37.12 -34.58
C ILE A 249 -6.21 -37.86 -33.51
N TYR A 250 -6.33 -39.19 -33.58
CA TYR A 250 -7.00 -39.98 -32.54
C TYR A 250 -6.36 -39.81 -31.15
N ARG A 251 -5.02 -39.78 -31.07
CA ARG A 251 -4.32 -39.51 -29.80
C ARG A 251 -4.61 -38.10 -29.27
N LEU A 252 -4.74 -37.11 -30.16
CA LEU A 252 -5.13 -35.75 -29.75
C LEU A 252 -6.57 -35.72 -29.25
N ILE A 253 -7.51 -36.41 -29.91
CA ILE A 253 -8.91 -36.53 -29.46
C ILE A 253 -8.97 -37.23 -28.10
N GLU A 254 -8.21 -38.31 -27.89
CA GLU A 254 -8.09 -38.99 -26.60
C GLU A 254 -7.61 -38.02 -25.51
N SER A 255 -6.56 -37.24 -25.80
CA SER A 255 -6.05 -36.23 -24.89
C SER A 255 -7.11 -35.18 -24.52
N GLN A 256 -7.90 -34.68 -25.48
CA GLN A 256 -9.00 -33.74 -25.21
C GLN A 256 -10.15 -34.39 -24.44
N SER A 257 -10.48 -35.64 -24.76
CA SER A 257 -11.52 -36.40 -24.06
C SER A 257 -11.17 -36.61 -22.59
N LYS A 258 -9.89 -36.83 -22.28
CA LYS A 258 -9.38 -36.90 -20.90
C LYS A 258 -9.57 -35.58 -20.15
N VAL A 259 -9.40 -34.43 -20.80
CA VAL A 259 -9.67 -33.11 -20.21
C VAL A 259 -11.14 -32.99 -19.79
N ILE A 260 -12.07 -33.34 -20.69
CA ILE A 260 -13.52 -33.32 -20.41
C ILE A 260 -13.85 -34.27 -19.25
N MET A 261 -13.32 -35.49 -19.27
CA MET A 261 -13.55 -36.48 -18.21
C MET A 261 -13.10 -35.96 -16.84
N LEU A 262 -11.86 -35.43 -16.75
CA LEU A 262 -11.33 -34.89 -15.50
C LEU A 262 -12.14 -33.67 -15.02
N ALA A 263 -12.55 -32.80 -15.94
CA ALA A 263 -13.37 -31.63 -15.62
C ALA A 263 -14.78 -32.02 -15.16
N ASN A 264 -15.35 -33.14 -15.60
CA ASN A 264 -16.67 -33.58 -15.10
C ASN A 264 -16.61 -34.24 -13.72
N VAL A 265 -15.47 -34.81 -13.34
CA VAL A 265 -15.32 -35.55 -12.07
C VAL A 265 -14.78 -34.65 -10.95
N LYS A 266 -13.89 -33.69 -11.26
CA LYS A 266 -13.26 -32.82 -10.25
C LYS A 266 -14.05 -31.52 -10.07
N GLN A 267 -14.67 -31.36 -8.90
CA GLN A 267 -15.33 -30.10 -8.51
C GLN A 267 -14.31 -28.97 -8.28
N GLU A 268 -13.16 -29.29 -7.69
CA GLU A 268 -12.05 -28.35 -7.44
C GLU A 268 -11.06 -28.35 -8.61
N TYR A 269 -11.52 -27.88 -9.77
CA TYR A 269 -10.78 -28.02 -11.04
C TYR A 269 -9.54 -27.13 -11.14
N ALA A 270 -9.62 -25.87 -10.69
CA ALA A 270 -8.53 -24.90 -10.81
C ALA A 270 -7.78 -24.72 -9.49
N MET A 271 -8.53 -24.56 -8.40
CA MET A 271 -8.02 -24.33 -7.05
C MET A 271 -8.69 -25.30 -6.08
N GLN A 272 -7.90 -26.00 -5.28
CA GLN A 272 -8.36 -26.86 -4.19
C GLN A 272 -8.46 -26.06 -2.90
N VAL A 273 -9.58 -26.19 -2.18
CA VAL A 273 -9.76 -25.49 -0.91
C VAL A 273 -9.01 -26.26 0.17
N VAL A 274 -7.98 -25.62 0.72
CA VAL A 274 -7.19 -26.18 1.83
C VAL A 274 -7.85 -25.87 3.16
N ASP A 275 -8.30 -24.61 3.33
CA ASP A 275 -9.00 -24.13 4.52
C ASP A 275 -10.18 -23.24 4.09
N PRO A 276 -11.43 -23.66 4.32
CA PRO A 276 -12.61 -22.91 3.90
C PRO A 276 -12.84 -21.67 4.77
N ALA A 277 -13.48 -20.64 4.21
CA ALA A 277 -13.76 -19.42 4.97
C ALA A 277 -14.85 -19.64 6.02
N MET A 278 -14.55 -19.21 7.24
CA MET A 278 -15.49 -19.21 8.37
C MET A 278 -15.85 -17.78 8.79
N ALA A 279 -17.04 -17.62 9.39
CA ALA A 279 -17.48 -16.34 9.91
C ALA A 279 -16.60 -15.93 11.11
N PRO A 280 -15.87 -14.80 11.04
CA PRO A 280 -14.98 -14.40 12.10
C PRO A 280 -15.75 -13.82 13.29
N GLU A 281 -15.24 -14.05 14.51
CA GLU A 281 -15.87 -13.55 15.74
C GLU A 281 -15.48 -12.10 16.06
N LYS A 282 -14.33 -11.63 15.56
CA LYS A 282 -13.79 -10.31 15.89
C LYS A 282 -13.65 -9.44 14.63
N PRO A 283 -14.01 -8.15 14.70
CA PRO A 283 -13.79 -7.25 13.58
C PRO A 283 -12.30 -6.95 13.40
N VAL A 284 -11.87 -6.81 12.14
CA VAL A 284 -10.49 -6.44 11.78
C VAL A 284 -10.29 -4.92 11.82
N ARG A 285 -11.33 -4.15 11.53
CA ARG A 285 -11.31 -2.68 11.52
C ARG A 285 -12.63 -2.09 12.03
N PRO A 286 -12.61 -0.86 12.56
CA PRO A 286 -11.41 -0.09 12.89
C PRO A 286 -10.68 -0.66 14.11
N GLN A 287 -9.35 -0.53 14.15
CA GLN A 287 -8.56 -0.89 15.33
C GLN A 287 -8.75 0.18 16.42
N ARG A 288 -9.83 0.05 17.21
CA ARG A 288 -10.28 1.05 18.18
C ARG A 288 -9.16 1.50 19.14
N THR A 289 -8.38 0.56 19.66
CA THR A 289 -7.25 0.84 20.55
C THR A 289 -6.18 1.70 19.87
N LEU A 290 -5.84 1.39 18.61
CA LEU A 290 -4.86 2.14 17.85
C LEU A 290 -5.32 3.58 17.61
N ILE A 291 -6.59 3.77 17.23
CA ILE A 291 -7.18 5.11 17.00
C ILE A 291 -7.16 5.93 18.30
N LEU A 292 -7.51 5.32 19.43
CA LEU A 292 -7.50 6.01 20.72
C LEU A 292 -6.09 6.42 21.15
N VAL A 293 -5.10 5.53 21.01
CA VAL A 293 -3.69 5.84 21.34
C VAL A 293 -3.15 6.93 20.44
N LEU A 294 -3.38 6.83 19.13
CA LEU A 294 -2.91 7.83 18.17
C LEU A 294 -3.59 9.19 18.40
N GLY A 295 -4.90 9.19 18.64
CA GLY A 295 -5.67 10.38 18.97
C GLY A 295 -5.17 11.05 20.25
N LEU A 296 -4.86 10.26 21.28
CA LEU A 296 -4.27 10.75 22.54
C LEU A 296 -2.91 11.42 22.30
N VAL A 297 -2.00 10.76 21.58
CA VAL A 297 -0.66 11.28 21.29
C VAL A 297 -0.76 12.58 20.48
N LEU A 298 -1.57 12.58 19.41
CA LEU A 298 -1.77 13.76 18.57
C LEU A 298 -2.36 14.94 19.36
N SER A 299 -3.30 14.68 20.28
CA SER A 299 -3.91 15.73 21.10
C SER A 299 -2.92 16.36 22.06
N ILE A 300 -2.04 15.57 22.68
CA ILE A 300 -0.99 16.10 23.56
C ILE A 300 0.00 16.92 22.75
N MET A 301 0.46 16.41 21.60
CA MET A 301 1.41 17.14 20.73
C MET A 301 0.82 18.46 20.24
N LEU A 302 -0.44 18.45 19.78
CA LEU A 302 -1.14 19.65 19.35
C LEU A 302 -1.30 20.64 20.51
N GLY A 303 -1.66 20.16 21.71
CA GLY A 303 -1.78 20.99 22.89
C GLY A 303 -0.48 21.69 23.26
N VAL A 304 0.64 20.95 23.26
CA VAL A 304 1.98 21.48 23.52
C VAL A 304 2.35 22.53 22.47
N PHE A 305 2.17 22.21 21.19
CA PHE A 305 2.47 23.13 20.08
C PHE A 305 1.68 24.44 20.20
N VAL A 306 0.36 24.36 20.42
CA VAL A 306 -0.50 25.53 20.60
C VAL A 306 -0.11 26.34 21.83
N ALA A 307 0.25 25.69 22.95
CA ALA A 307 0.72 26.37 24.15
C ALA A 307 1.99 27.20 23.87
N PHE A 308 2.98 26.62 23.17
CA PHE A 308 4.20 27.33 22.80
C PHE A 308 3.95 28.47 21.80
N LEU A 309 3.09 28.24 20.80
CA LEU A 309 2.71 29.27 19.83
C LEU A 309 2.06 30.47 20.51
N LEU A 310 1.08 30.22 21.39
CA LEU A 310 0.42 31.28 22.15
C LEU A 310 1.36 32.00 23.11
N HIS A 311 2.32 31.29 23.70
CA HIS A 311 3.35 31.89 24.54
C HIS A 311 4.27 32.81 23.75
N GLY A 312 4.77 32.35 22.60
CA GLY A 312 5.62 33.14 21.70
C GLY A 312 4.93 34.41 21.19
N LEU A 313 3.67 34.28 20.75
CA LEU A 313 2.86 35.43 20.30
C LEU A 313 2.62 36.47 21.41
N LYS A 314 2.38 36.01 22.65
CA LYS A 314 2.20 36.90 23.80
C LYS A 314 3.49 37.64 24.13
N ASN A 315 4.63 36.94 24.13
CA ASN A 315 5.94 37.55 24.42
C ASN A 315 6.31 38.58 23.35
N PHE A 316 6.07 38.28 22.07
CA PHE A 316 6.34 39.21 20.96
C PHE A 316 5.52 40.52 21.08
N ARG A 317 4.22 40.42 21.40
CA ARG A 317 3.38 41.61 21.66
C ARG A 317 3.91 42.49 22.78
N GLN A 318 4.43 41.90 23.85
CA GLN A 318 4.96 42.65 25.00
C GLN A 318 6.27 43.39 24.68
N GLN A 319 7.10 42.84 23.80
CA GLN A 319 8.32 43.52 23.34
C GLN A 319 8.01 44.72 22.44
N MET A 320 7.04 44.59 21.53
CA MET A 320 6.60 45.69 20.66
C MET A 320 6.08 46.91 21.46
N HIS A 321 5.35 46.68 22.56
CA HIS A 321 4.88 47.77 23.43
C HIS A 321 5.98 48.46 24.25
N ARG A 322 7.18 47.89 24.37
CA ARG A 322 8.31 48.51 25.08
C ARG A 322 9.23 49.30 24.15
N MET A 323 9.04 49.21 22.83
CA MET A 323 9.80 49.95 21.82
C MET A 323 9.09 51.22 21.34
N GLN A 324 7.93 51.55 21.92
CA GLN A 324 7.20 52.81 21.74
C GLN A 324 7.26 53.60 23.05
#